data_AF-A0A1F9ACT0-F1
#
_entry.id   AF-A0A1F9ACT0-F1
#
_cell.length_a   1.000
_cell.length_b   1.000
_cell.length_c   1.000
_cell.angle_alpha   90.00
_cell.angle_beta   90.00
_cell.angle_gamma   90.00
#
_symmetry.space_group_name_H-M   'P 1'
#
loop_
_entity.id
_entity.type
_entity.pdbx_description
1 polymer ?
#
loop_
_entity_poly.entity_id
_entity_poly.type
_entity_poly.pdbx_seq_one_letter_code
_entity_poly.pdbx_strand_id
1 'polypeptide(L)'
;MQTAEQTGVALAAHFPKEGVTLLGQPYGILAKAPHPNAAKLFVDFIFGEKGMKLYIDLEGTIAIRDGMKVPEKIKKYSPPLEEITAIPMDWKSIDSRTADQYQEEFKEIFK
;
A
#
# COMPACT_ATOMS: atom_id res chain seq x y z
N MET A 1 -5.07 -1.21 -16.72
CA MET A 1 -6.08 -1.61 -15.72
C MET A 1 -7.42 -1.08 -16.17
N GLN A 2 -8.49 -1.87 -16.06
CA GLN A 2 -9.86 -1.38 -16.29
C GLN A 2 -10.36 -0.72 -15.00
N THR A 3 -10.89 0.50 -15.06
CA THR A 3 -11.44 1.19 -13.88
C THR A 3 -12.83 0.67 -13.54
N ALA A 4 -13.28 0.86 -12.29
CA ALA A 4 -14.65 0.56 -11.86
C ALA A 4 -15.73 1.15 -12.80
N GLU A 5 -15.49 2.35 -13.33
CA GLU A 5 -16.42 3.01 -14.27
C GLU A 5 -16.51 2.27 -15.61
N GLN A 6 -15.40 1.68 -16.05
CA GLN A 6 -15.34 0.94 -17.30
C GLN A 6 -16.01 -0.43 -17.23
N THR A 7 -16.40 -0.92 -16.05
CA THR A 7 -17.13 -2.18 -15.90
C THR A 7 -18.65 -2.00 -15.97
N GLY A 8 -19.14 -0.75 -15.94
CA GLY A 8 -20.58 -0.44 -15.89
C GLY A 8 -21.23 -0.73 -14.53
N VAL A 9 -20.45 -1.14 -13.52
CA VAL A 9 -20.92 -1.35 -12.15
C VAL A 9 -20.72 -0.06 -11.35
N ALA A 10 -21.75 0.37 -10.61
CA ALA A 10 -21.68 1.54 -9.75
C ALA A 10 -20.84 1.27 -8.48
N LEU A 11 -19.51 1.28 -8.62
CA LEU A 11 -18.55 1.14 -7.54
C LEU A 11 -17.85 2.47 -7.26
N ALA A 12 -17.70 2.80 -5.98
CA ALA A 12 -17.00 4.01 -5.52
C ALA A 12 -16.08 3.68 -4.34
N ALA A 13 -14.92 4.34 -4.29
CA ALA A 13 -14.03 4.29 -3.13
C ALA A 13 -14.59 5.19 -2.02
N HIS A 14 -14.65 4.66 -0.79
CA HIS A 14 -15.03 5.41 0.39
C HIS A 14 -14.03 5.12 1.52
N PHE A 15 -13.65 6.17 2.24
CA PHE A 15 -12.73 6.10 3.37
C PHE A 15 -13.52 6.36 4.66
N PRO A 16 -13.47 5.45 5.64
CA PRO A 16 -14.10 5.64 6.95
C PRO A 16 -13.59 6.90 7.65
N LYS A 17 -14.47 7.57 8.41
CA LYS A 17 -14.12 8.81 9.13
C LYS A 17 -13.21 8.54 10.33
N GLU A 18 -13.39 7.37 10.92
CA GLU A 18 -12.60 6.82 12.02
C GLU A 18 -11.15 6.56 11.61
N GLY A 19 -10.91 6.49 10.29
CA GLY A 19 -9.60 6.30 9.69
C GLY A 19 -9.43 4.95 9.03
N VAL A 20 -8.25 4.76 8.46
CA VAL A 20 -7.83 3.54 7.77
C VAL A 20 -6.49 3.08 8.29
N THR A 21 -6.28 1.77 8.30
CA THR A 21 -4.96 1.18 8.53
C THR A 21 -4.14 1.27 7.25
N LEU A 22 -3.02 1.97 7.29
CA LEU A 22 -2.09 2.04 6.17
C LEU A 22 -1.23 0.78 6.13
N LEU A 23 -1.56 -0.14 5.23
CA LEU A 23 -0.74 -1.34 4.99
C LEU A 23 0.51 -0.94 4.19
N GLY A 24 1.67 -0.96 4.85
CA GLY A 24 2.94 -0.79 4.15
C GLY A 24 3.22 -1.97 3.21
N GLN A 25 3.84 -1.69 2.07
CA GLN A 25 4.39 -2.70 1.17
C GLN A 25 5.90 -2.80 1.42
N PRO A 26 6.38 -3.74 2.24
CA PRO A 26 7.80 -3.86 2.52
C PRO A 26 8.53 -4.42 1.30
N TYR A 27 9.67 -3.81 0.97
CA TYR A 27 10.61 -4.33 -0.01
C TYR A 27 11.89 -4.74 0.71
N GLY A 28 12.39 -5.94 0.41
CA GLY A 28 13.60 -6.48 1.02
C GLY A 28 14.44 -7.23 -0.01
N ILE A 29 15.76 -7.13 0.13
CA ILE A 29 16.70 -7.94 -0.64
C ILE A 29 17.01 -9.18 0.18
N LEU A 30 16.77 -10.36 -0.39
CA LEU A 30 17.08 -11.62 0.28
C LEU A 30 18.59 -11.74 0.53
N ALA A 31 18.97 -12.20 1.73
CA ALA A 31 20.37 -12.28 2.16
C ALA A 31 21.26 -13.12 1.24
N LYS A 32 20.68 -14.10 0.54
CA LYS A 32 21.38 -14.99 -0.41
C LYS A 32 20.91 -14.80 -1.85
N ALA A 33 20.49 -13.58 -2.21
CA ALA A 33 20.09 -13.29 -3.59
C ALA A 33 21.22 -13.65 -4.56
N PRO A 34 20.96 -14.36 -5.67
CA PRO A 34 22.00 -14.79 -6.62
C PRO A 34 22.69 -13.61 -7.32
N HIS A 35 22.01 -12.45 -7.37
CA HIS A 35 22.50 -11.23 -7.98
C HIS A 35 22.26 -10.02 -7.04
N PRO A 36 23.03 -9.87 -5.95
CA PRO A 36 22.75 -8.87 -4.92
C PRO A 36 22.89 -7.43 -5.44
N ASN A 37 23.80 -7.18 -6.38
CA ASN A 37 23.98 -5.85 -6.98
C ASN A 37 22.80 -5.46 -7.88
N ALA A 38 22.25 -6.41 -8.65
CA ALA A 38 21.06 -6.17 -9.46
C ALA A 38 19.83 -5.92 -8.58
N ALA A 39 19.70 -6.67 -7.46
CA ALA A 39 18.63 -6.45 -6.50
C ALA A 39 18.68 -5.05 -5.86
N LYS A 40 19.89 -4.57 -5.50
CA LYS A 40 20.08 -3.19 -5.01
C LYS A 40 19.67 -2.16 -6.06
N LEU A 41 20.15 -2.31 -7.29
CA LEU A 41 19.79 -1.41 -8.38
C LEU A 41 18.28 -1.37 -8.65
N PHE A 42 17.60 -2.51 -8.51
CA PHE A 42 16.15 -2.60 -8.66
C PHE A 42 15.40 -1.86 -7.55
N VAL A 43 15.83 -2.01 -6.30
CA VAL A 43 15.27 -1.26 -5.16
C VAL A 43 15.50 0.24 -5.34
N ASP A 44 16.71 0.66 -5.72
CA ASP A 44 17.04 2.05 -6.02
C ASP A 44 16.17 2.61 -7.15
N PHE A 45 15.92 1.81 -8.19
CA PHE A 45 15.04 2.19 -9.29
C PHE A 45 13.59 2.38 -8.85
N ILE A 46 13.01 1.41 -8.13
CA ILE A 46 11.61 1.47 -7.68
C ILE A 46 11.37 2.69 -6.80
N PHE A 47 12.26 2.97 -5.84
CA PHE A 47 12.12 4.11 -4.93
C PHE A 47 12.69 5.42 -5.47
N GLY A 48 13.32 5.37 -6.64
CA GLY A 48 13.73 6.54 -7.41
C GLY A 48 12.53 7.23 -8.06
N GLU A 49 12.77 8.43 -8.58
CA GLU A 49 11.70 9.29 -9.10
C GLU A 49 10.90 8.62 -10.24
N LYS A 50 11.63 8.04 -11.19
CA LYS A 50 11.04 7.36 -12.35
C LYS A 50 10.26 6.11 -11.97
N GLY A 51 10.80 5.29 -11.06
CA GLY A 51 10.15 4.06 -10.61
C GLY A 51 8.85 4.35 -9.86
N MET A 52 8.89 5.29 -8.91
CA MET A 52 7.70 5.69 -8.15
C MET A 52 6.64 6.33 -9.04
N LYS A 53 7.02 7.19 -10.00
CA LYS A 53 6.06 7.76 -10.96
C LYS A 53 5.35 6.66 -11.74
N LEU A 54 6.11 5.69 -12.27
CA LEU A 54 5.56 4.54 -12.98
C LEU A 54 4.65 3.70 -12.07
N TYR A 55 5.09 3.45 -10.83
CA TYR A 55 4.34 2.67 -9.86
C TYR A 55 2.99 3.30 -9.53
N ILE A 56 2.98 4.60 -9.23
CA ILE A 56 1.74 5.37 -9.00
C ILE A 56 0.85 5.33 -10.24
N ASP A 57 1.40 5.59 -11.43
CA ASP A 57 0.63 5.65 -12.67
C ASP A 57 0.00 4.31 -13.07
N LEU A 58 0.66 3.19 -12.78
CA LEU A 58 0.21 1.84 -13.15
C LEU A 58 -0.67 1.18 -12.09
N GLU A 59 -0.31 1.27 -10.82
CA GLU A 59 -1.03 0.62 -9.71
C GLU A 59 -2.14 1.52 -9.11
N GLY A 60 -2.12 2.82 -9.41
CA GLY A 60 -3.11 3.76 -8.88
C GLY A 60 -3.02 3.94 -7.36
N THR A 61 -1.79 3.94 -6.82
CA THR A 61 -1.53 4.03 -5.38
C THR A 61 -1.19 5.46 -4.92
N ILE A 62 -1.16 5.64 -3.59
CA ILE A 62 -0.72 6.89 -2.94
C ILE A 62 0.77 7.17 -3.19
N ALA A 63 1.12 8.45 -3.24
CA ALA A 63 2.50 8.88 -3.28
C ALA A 63 3.11 8.80 -1.87
N ILE A 64 4.01 7.84 -1.65
CA ILE A 64 4.68 7.65 -0.34
C ILE A 64 6.03 8.38 -0.22
N ARG A 65 6.46 9.07 -1.29
CA ARG A 65 7.72 9.81 -1.32
C ARG A 65 7.46 11.30 -1.31
N ASP A 66 8.16 12.01 -0.44
CA ASP A 66 8.11 13.47 -0.34
C ASP A 66 8.34 14.13 -1.71
N GLY A 67 7.52 15.14 -2.00
CA GLY A 67 7.58 15.91 -3.24
C GLY A 67 6.92 15.24 -4.46
N MET A 68 6.40 14.02 -4.32
CA MET A 68 5.59 13.39 -5.37
C MET A 68 4.10 13.69 -5.19
N LYS A 69 3.40 13.86 -6.31
CA LYS A 69 1.96 14.09 -6.32
C LYS A 69 1.26 12.90 -6.97
N VAL A 70 0.13 12.52 -6.40
CA VAL A 70 -0.81 11.58 -7.03
C VAL A 70 -1.44 12.28 -8.24
N PRO A 71 -1.38 11.70 -9.45
CA PRO A 71 -2.05 12.24 -10.64
C PRO A 71 -3.56 12.40 -10.42
N GLU A 72 -4.17 13.44 -10.99
CA GLU A 72 -5.61 13.73 -10.84
C GLU A 72 -6.52 12.53 -11.16
N LYS A 73 -6.16 11.76 -12.21
CA LYS A 73 -6.89 10.55 -12.62
C LYS A 73 -6.94 9.45 -11.53
N ILE A 74 -6.02 9.46 -10.58
CA ILE A 74 -5.90 8.48 -9.49
C ILE A 74 -6.53 9.00 -8.19
N LYS A 75 -6.54 10.32 -7.95
CA LYS A 75 -7.06 10.93 -6.71
C LYS A 75 -8.49 10.48 -6.35
N LYS A 76 -9.32 10.20 -7.37
CA LYS A 76 -10.67 9.67 -7.18
C LYS A 76 -10.71 8.32 -6.45
N TYR A 77 -9.67 7.52 -6.60
CA TYR A 77 -9.58 6.17 -6.02
C TYR A 77 -8.60 6.10 -4.84
N SER A 78 -7.60 6.98 -4.83
CA SER A 78 -6.54 7.03 -3.83
C SER A 78 -6.28 8.49 -3.47
N PRO A 79 -6.95 9.02 -2.42
CA PRO A 79 -6.78 10.41 -2.02
C PRO A 79 -5.36 10.65 -1.51
N PRO A 80 -4.88 11.91 -1.53
CA PRO A 80 -3.60 12.29 -0.93
C PRO A 80 -3.52 11.85 0.53
N LEU A 81 -2.31 11.54 1.01
CA LEU A 81 -2.09 11.04 2.36
C LEU A 81 -2.57 12.06 3.43
N GLU A 82 -2.50 13.35 3.11
CA GLU A 82 -2.95 14.45 3.97
C GLU A 82 -4.47 14.46 4.19
N GLU A 83 -5.24 13.81 3.31
CA GLU A 83 -6.70 13.71 3.40
C GLU A 83 -7.14 12.40 4.10
N ILE A 84 -6.19 11.53 4.44
CA ILE A 84 -6.45 10.23 5.06
C ILE A 84 -6.12 10.27 6.55
N THR A 85 -7.11 9.98 7.39
CA THR A 85 -6.88 9.69 8.81
C THR A 85 -6.25 8.30 8.93
N ALA A 86 -4.94 8.24 9.19
CA ALA A 86 -4.23 6.98 9.39
C ALA A 86 -4.36 6.51 10.84
N ILE A 87 -4.82 5.27 11.04
CA ILE A 87 -4.81 4.62 12.35
C ILE A 87 -3.35 4.23 12.67
N PRO A 88 -2.77 4.69 13.79
CA PRO A 88 -1.41 4.34 14.15
C PRO A 88 -1.29 2.85 14.46
N MET A 89 -0.33 2.19 13.82
CA MET A 89 -0.05 0.76 14.01
C MET A 89 1.39 0.57 14.46
N ASP A 90 1.56 -0.21 15.53
CA ASP A 90 2.88 -0.71 15.92
C ASP A 90 3.17 -2.03 15.21
N TRP A 91 3.66 -1.93 13.98
CA TRP A 91 4.02 -3.09 13.16
C TRP A 91 5.10 -3.98 13.79
N LYS A 92 5.86 -3.47 14.77
CA LYS A 92 6.93 -4.24 15.42
C LYS A 92 6.41 -5.19 16.49
N SER A 93 5.27 -4.90 17.11
CA SER A 93 4.65 -5.79 18.11
C SER A 93 3.80 -6.89 17.51
N ILE A 94 3.46 -6.81 16.22
CA ILE A 94 2.72 -7.85 15.51
C ILE A 94 3.70 -8.92 15.03
N ASP A 95 4.02 -9.86 15.91
CA ASP A 95 4.74 -11.09 15.55
C ASP A 95 3.77 -12.18 15.03
N SER A 96 4.31 -13.29 14.53
CA SER A 96 3.48 -14.38 13.98
C SER A 96 2.52 -14.96 15.03
N ARG A 97 2.95 -15.05 16.29
CA ARG A 97 2.14 -15.61 17.37
C ARG A 97 0.99 -14.66 17.72
N THR A 98 1.25 -13.36 17.78
CA THR A 98 0.21 -12.35 17.99
C THR A 98 -0.78 -12.34 16.82
N ALA A 99 -0.31 -12.47 15.58
CA ALA A 99 -1.18 -12.60 14.42
C ALA A 99 -2.08 -13.85 14.49
N ASP A 100 -1.52 -15.00 14.89
CA ASP A 100 -2.29 -16.24 15.06
C ASP A 100 -3.36 -16.09 16.16
N GLN A 101 -3.03 -15.44 17.28
CA GLN A 101 -3.99 -15.15 18.35
C GLN A 101 -5.18 -14.32 17.87
N TYR A 102 -4.90 -13.23 17.13
CA TYR A 102 -5.97 -12.39 16.57
C TYR A 102 -6.84 -13.13 15.56
N GLN A 103 -6.27 -14.05 14.78
CA GLN A 103 -7.03 -14.87 13.84
C GLN A 103 -7.97 -15.85 14.56
N GLU A 104 -7.52 -16.47 15.65
CA GLU A 104 -8.38 -17.37 16.43
C GLU A 104 -9.49 -16.59 17.14
N GLU A 105 -9.18 -15.46 17.78
CA GLU A 105 -10.21 -14.59 18.40
C GLU A 105 -11.26 -14.14 17.39
N PHE A 106 -10.84 -13.75 16.17
CA PHE A 106 -11.77 -13.39 15.10
C PHE A 106 -12.72 -14.54 14.75
N LYS A 107 -12.22 -15.77 14.62
CA LYS A 107 -13.04 -16.95 14.32
C LYS A 107 -14.03 -17.27 15.46
N GLU A 108 -13.63 -17.05 16.71
CA GLU A 108 -14.50 -17.26 17.86
C GLU A 108 -15.68 -16.27 17.88
N ILE A 109 -15.42 -15.00 17.58
CA ILE A 109 -16.43 -13.94 17.57
C ILE A 109 -17.39 -14.07 16.38
N PHE A 110 -16.86 -14.37 15.19
CA PHE A 110 -17.58 -14.22 13.92
C PHE A 110 -17.91 -15.54 13.20
N LYS A 111 -18.13 -16.63 13.96
CA LYS A 111 -18.46 -17.99 13.45
C LYS A 111 -19.23 -18.05 12.13
#